data_AF-A0A1R0ZII8-F1
#
_entry.id   AF-A0A1R0ZII8-F1
#
_cell.length_a   1.000
_cell.length_b   1.000
_cell.length_c   1.000
_cell.angle_alpha   90.00
_cell.angle_beta   90.00
_cell.angle_gamma   90.00
#
_symmetry.space_group_name_H-M   'P 1'
#
loop_
_entity.id
_entity.type
_entity.pdbx_description
1 polymer ?
#
loop_
_entity_poly.entity_id
_entity_poly.type
_entity_poly.pdbx_seq_one_letter_code
_entity_poly.pdbx_strand_id
1 'polypeptide(L)' 'MKIYVIQSFNEDGLENVYVGSDEEKALSLKAADFDNCDALFVEIWEDGGKTDDFRLVESPEEDEADDTNSEEIQ' A
#
# COMPACT_ATOMS: atom_id res chain seq x y z
N MET A 1 -8.99 15.10 -6.20
CA MET A 1 -9.21 14.68 -4.80
C MET A 1 -8.62 13.29 -4.68
N LYS A 2 -7.70 13.07 -3.73
CA LYS A 2 -7.04 11.77 -3.54
C LYS A 2 -7.88 10.88 -2.62
N ILE A 3 -7.95 9.59 -2.94
CA ILE A 3 -8.61 8.56 -2.14
C ILE A 3 -7.58 7.47 -1.86
N TYR A 4 -7.41 7.13 -0.59
CA TYR A 4 -6.58 6.06 -0.10
C TYR A 4 -7.49 4.88 0.24
N VAL A 5 -7.25 3.76 -0.44
CA VAL A 5 -7.96 2.50 -0.22
C VAL A 5 -6.97 1.54 0.43
N ILE A 6 -7.26 1.13 1.66
CA ILE A 6 -6.46 0.14 2.37
C ILE A 6 -7.14 -1.21 2.25
N GLN A 7 -6.40 -2.18 1.74
CA GLN A 7 -6.81 -3.57 1.62
C GLN A 7 -6.00 -4.42 2.58
N SER A 8 -6.68 -5.18 3.43
CA SER A 8 -6.06 -6.24 4.23
C SER A 8 -5.98 -7.52 3.43
N PHE A 9 -4.79 -8.08 3.37
CA PHE A 9 -4.53 -9.41 2.87
C PHE A 9 -4.58 -10.40 4.02
N ASN A 10 -5.51 -11.33 3.96
CA ASN A 10 -5.74 -12.38 4.94
C ASN A 10 -5.94 -13.73 4.23
N GLU A 11 -6.22 -14.80 4.99
CA GLU A 11 -6.47 -16.14 4.43
C GLU A 11 -7.70 -16.20 3.52
N ASP A 12 -8.65 -15.28 3.66
CA ASP A 12 -9.88 -15.20 2.84
C ASP A 12 -9.64 -14.44 1.53
N GLY A 13 -8.62 -13.58 1.49
CA GLY A 13 -8.18 -12.85 0.31
C GLY A 13 -7.80 -11.40 0.59
N LEU A 14 -8.19 -10.50 -0.31
CA LEU A 14 -8.04 -9.05 -0.17
C LEU A 14 -9.38 -8.44 0.24
N GLU A 15 -9.42 -7.75 1.38
CA GLU A 15 -10.60 -7.07 1.90
C GLU A 15 -10.35 -5.58 2.12
N ASN A 16 -11.27 -4.73 1.66
CA ASN A 16 -11.16 -3.28 1.83
C ASN A 16 -11.51 -2.87 3.26
N VAL A 17 -10.49 -2.57 4.08
CA VAL A 17 -10.66 -2.18 5.50
C VAL A 17 -10.80 -0.68 5.69
N TYR A 18 -10.32 0.12 4.73
CA TYR A 18 -10.46 1.57 4.79
C TYR A 18 -10.57 2.20 3.40
N VAL A 19 -11.46 3.18 3.25
CA VAL A 19 -11.59 3.99 2.04
C VAL A 19 -11.84 5.43 2.45
N GLY A 20 -10.92 6.33 2.14
CA GLY A 20 -11.08 7.74 2.49
C GLY A 20 -9.98 8.62 1.92
N SER A 21 -10.14 9.93 2.01
CA SER A 21 -9.15 10.91 1.54
C SER A 21 -8.12 11.29 2.61
N ASP A 22 -8.15 10.63 3.77
CA ASP A 22 -7.32 10.95 4.93
C ASP A 22 -6.04 10.12 4.90
N GLU A 23 -4.95 10.74 4.41
CA GLU A 23 -3.64 10.10 4.23
C GLU A 23 -3.02 9.66 5.56
N GLU A 24 -3.01 10.55 6.56
CA GLU A 24 -2.39 10.28 7.85
C GLU A 24 -3.03 9.05 8.51
N LYS A 25 -4.35 8.95 8.45
CA LYS A 25 -5.08 7.78 8.95
C LYS A 25 -4.78 6.53 8.14
N ALA A 26 -4.77 6.62 6.80
CA ALA A 26 -4.49 5.50 5.91
C ALA A 26 -3.09 4.91 6.15
N LEU A 27 -2.07 5.77 6.27
CA LEU A 27 -0.68 5.38 6.49
C LEU A 27 -0.37 4.97 7.93
N SER A 28 -1.21 5.37 8.89
CA SER A 28 -1.07 4.97 10.30
C SER A 28 -1.62 3.58 10.59
N LEU A 29 -2.37 2.98 9.66
CA LEU A 29 -2.90 1.63 9.82
C LEU A 29 -1.78 0.59 9.77
N LYS A 30 -1.97 -0.50 10.50
CA LYS A 30 -0.97 -1.55 10.66
C LYS A 30 -1.63 -2.89 10.51
N ALA A 31 -0.96 -3.86 9.90
CA ALA A 31 -1.50 -5.21 9.79
C ALA A 31 -1.81 -5.78 11.18
N ALA A 32 -0.99 -5.45 12.18
CA ALA A 32 -1.19 -5.81 13.59
C ALA A 32 -2.47 -5.24 14.24
N ASP A 33 -3.09 -4.19 13.67
CA ASP A 33 -4.38 -3.67 14.15
C ASP A 33 -5.57 -4.52 13.68
N PHE A 34 -5.35 -5.46 12.75
CA PHE A 34 -6.39 -6.31 12.17
C PHE A 34 -6.14 -7.79 12.48
N ASP A 35 -7.17 -8.51 12.94
CA ASP A 35 -7.12 -9.94 13.20
C ASP A 35 -6.90 -10.74 11.90
N ASN A 36 -5.91 -11.65 11.91
CA ASN A 36 -5.53 -12.51 10.76
C ASN A 36 -5.10 -11.73 9.50
N CYS A 37 -4.56 -10.52 9.66
CA CYS A 37 -4.03 -9.73 8.55
C CYS A 37 -2.52 -9.97 8.37
N ASP A 38 -2.14 -10.57 7.24
CA ASP A 38 -0.75 -10.85 6.88
C ASP A 38 -0.06 -9.61 6.26
N ALA A 39 -0.81 -8.79 5.53
CA ALA A 39 -0.30 -7.60 4.88
C ALA A 39 -1.37 -6.55 4.67
N LEU A 40 -0.99 -5.28 4.66
CA LEU A 40 -1.83 -4.18 4.20
C LEU A 40 -1.30 -3.65 2.88
N PHE A 41 -2.21 -3.31 1.97
CA PHE A 41 -1.92 -2.65 0.70
C PHE A 41 -2.66 -1.32 0.66
N VAL A 42 -1.98 -0.28 0.16
CA VAL A 42 -2.56 1.05 -0.07
C VAL A 42 -2.69 1.24 -1.56
N GLU A 43 -3.88 1.65 -2.01
CA GLU A 43 -4.09 2.16 -3.36
C GLU A 43 -4.51 3.62 -3.30
N ILE A 44 -3.77 4.46 -4.02
CA ILE A 44 -4.06 5.89 -4.17
C ILE A 44 -4.80 6.07 -5.49
N TRP A 45 -5.97 6.70 -5.39
CA TRP A 45 -6.81 7.04 -6.52
C TRP A 45 -6.96 8.56 -6.61
N GLU A 46 -6.78 9.12 -7.80
CA GLU A 46 -6.98 10.55 -8.08
C GLU A 46 -7.75 10.70 -9.39
N ASP A 47 -8.74 11.60 -9.41
CA ASP A 47 -9.54 11.93 -10.60
C ASP A 47 -10.24 10.73 -11.27
N GLY A 48 -10.55 9.68 -10.50
CA GLY A 48 -11.20 8.47 -10.99
C GLY A 48 -10.26 7.43 -11.60
N GLY A 49 -8.94 7.66 -11.55
CA GLY A 49 -7.91 6.70 -11.91
C GLY A 49 -7.06 6.30 -10.71
N LYS A 50 -6.59 5.04 -10.69
CA LYS A 50 -5.54 4.61 -9.76
C LYS A 50 -4.24 5.28 -10.17
N THR A 51 -3.64 6.04 -9.26
CA THR A 51 -2.38 6.76 -9.49
C THR A 51 -1.19 5.99 -8.95
N ASP A 52 -1.36 5.30 -7.82
CA ASP A 52 -0.26 4.66 -7.12
C ASP A 52 -0.76 3.50 -6.25
N ASP A 53 0.09 2.52 -5.96
CA ASP A 53 -0.14 1.51 -4.95
C ASP A 53 1.13 0.90 -4.40
N PHE A 54 1.12 0.64 -3.09
CA PHE A 54 2.24 0.06 -2.39
C PHE A 54 1.77 -0.76 -1.19
N ARG A 55 2.63 -1.68 -0.73
CA ARG A 55 2.38 -2.42 0.49
C ARG A 55 2.67 -1.52 1.69
N LEU A 56 1.74 -1.44 2.63
CA LEU A 56 1.91 -0.70 3.88
C LEU A 56 2.75 -1.56 4.83
N VAL A 57 4.06 -1.34 4.80
CA VAL A 57 5.02 -2.07 5.64
C VAL A 57 5.27 -1.25 6.91
N GLU A 58 5.11 -1.88 8.08
CA GLU A 58 5.56 -1.31 9.35
C GLU A 58 7.10 -1.27 9.29
N SER A 59 7.68 -0.13 8.89
CA SER A 59 9.08 0.01 8.49
C SER A 59 10.08 -0.71 9.39
N PRO A 60 11.23 -1.10 8.81
CA PRO A 60 12.44 -0.49 9.35
C PRO A 60 13.49 -0.22 8.25
N GLU A 61 13.75 1.07 7.98
CA GLU A 61 14.96 1.55 7.26
C GLU A 61 15.13 1.09 5.79
N GLU A 62 15.68 1.99 4.97
CA GLU A 62 16.20 1.75 3.60
C GLU A 62 15.19 1.32 2.51
N ASP A 63 14.57 2.33 1.88
CA ASP A 63 14.40 2.36 0.43
C ASP A 63 15.76 2.11 -0.25
N GLU A 64 16.14 0.84 -0.44
CA GLU A 64 17.07 0.51 -1.51
C GLU A 64 16.31 0.67 -2.82
N ALA A 65 16.56 1.79 -3.48
CA ALA A 65 16.11 2.11 -4.82
C ALA A 65 16.25 0.90 -5.75
N ASP A 66 15.12 0.34 -6.17
CA ASP A 66 15.04 -0.55 -7.32
C ASP A 66 15.24 0.31 -8.59
N ASP A 67 16.51 0.63 -8.88
CA ASP A 67 16.94 1.13 -10.18
C ASP A 67 16.88 -0.06 -11.16
N THR A 68 15.68 -0.41 -11.61
CA THR A 68 15.51 -1.15 -12.85
C THR A 68 15.99 -0.27 -14.01
N ASN A 69 17.28 -0.36 -14.36
CA ASN A 69 17.70 -0.14 -15.73
C ASN A 69 18.71 -1.21 -16.16
N SER A 70 18.17 -2.24 -16.83
CA SER A 70 18.94 -3.19 -17.60
C SER A 70 19.52 -2.48 -18.83
N GLU A 71 20.73 -1.94 -18.78
CA GLU A 71 21.47 -1.54 -19.97
C GLU A 71 22.58 -2.55 -20.31
N GLU A 72 22.21 -3.37 -21.28
CA GLU A 72 22.95 -4.17 -22.25
C GLU A 72 24.48 -4.05 -22.26
N ILE A 73 25.11 -5.22 -22.15
CA ILE A 73 26.55 -5.50 -22.28
C ILE A 73 26.94 -5.36 -23.76
N GLN A 74 27.97 -4.57 -24.07
CA GLN A 74 28.76 -4.68 -25.31
C GLN A 74 30.21 -5.05 -25.03
#